data_AF-A0A8U0U1J3-F1
#
_entry.id   AF-A0A8U0U1J3-F1
#
_cell.length_a   1.000
_cell.length_b   1.000
_cell.length_c   1.000
_cell.angle_alpha   90.00
_cell.angle_beta   90.00
_cell.angle_gamma   90.00
#
_symmetry.space_group_name_H-M   'P 1'
#
loop_
_entity.id
_entity.type
_entity.pdbx_description
1 polymer ?
#
loop_
_entity_poly.entity_id
_entity_poly.type
_entity_poly.pdbx_seq_one_letter_code
_entity_poly.pdbx_strand_id
1 'polypeptide(L)'
;MEQQEQTEWDAVNRLLQHHGFKPVHFADPVENKNLADLVLLEKKSACDIRTMLRTMLTDSERRQTLIQELIQSNNQLKEEAQQHVSRAARQSQRVSELEGVLDGVKSKLQDLEDSYIGKAAQQHSKVHQLQHDKRDAQKRCQGLEQKLSEEKDVASQLQRKLYFTVTEEEKRVARQNQVFQQIHKRSARPNSPVDQQVLDVIDIYEAQMEQLRDDIKSLKGESGGSQTSDQSQSSMRSTTGVSPNHKALLKSYQEQLKDSKAQRVELRNEIQQLKQDLESRPTVKELKSYKEQLRRMDKLIQQNNMRSAREFKEEESAALSNQEVAKARALAARHEKVLNDIRAVLTTSGAPLRLHRARPSTSHTLSNRASEMVEFDELLSTLEMWAEQLASLKDLHCALSKLMLRLLPWQPAGANSLMESVRVEDLMLLVDTLLEETNSGEDKVLRSPTKNTLQSMVSHFQKLFDITSLSGVYPRMNEVYTRLGEMTNAMRNLRDILALDDRAPPSEVVNQVASLVNSPEATVGQELHVLLGTSDIDSIILKVKEHEEFFPAFYFLVQELLQTLDVDCLDDIMPVLRSLKSRAE
;
A
#
# COMPACT_ATOMS: atom_id res chain seq x y z
N MET A 1 -19.41 65.13 75.95
CA MET A 1 -20.27 64.28 75.09
C MET A 1 -20.33 64.83 73.66
N GLU A 2 -20.57 66.13 73.47
CA GLU A 2 -20.54 66.78 72.13
C GLU A 2 -19.19 66.65 71.40
N GLN A 3 -18.07 66.76 72.12
CA GLN A 3 -16.73 66.58 71.51
C GLN A 3 -16.53 65.19 70.89
N GLN A 4 -17.15 64.14 71.44
CA GLN A 4 -17.02 62.79 70.89
C GLN A 4 -17.84 62.63 69.61
N GLU A 5 -19.06 63.15 69.58
CA GLU A 5 -19.87 63.16 68.36
C GLU A 5 -19.21 64.00 67.24
N GLN A 6 -18.58 65.12 67.58
CA GLN A 6 -17.80 65.93 66.64
C GLN A 6 -16.68 65.11 66.01
N THR A 7 -15.86 64.42 66.81
CA THR A 7 -14.74 63.62 66.28
C THR A 7 -15.20 62.47 65.37
N GLU A 8 -16.36 61.87 65.66
CA GLU A 8 -16.91 60.79 64.85
C GLU A 8 -17.47 61.30 63.52
N TRP A 9 -18.10 62.48 63.51
CA TRP A 9 -18.51 63.17 62.28
C TRP A 9 -17.34 63.69 61.47
N ASP A 10 -16.28 64.20 62.10
CA ASP A 10 -15.06 64.62 61.41
C ASP A 10 -14.42 63.44 60.65
N ALA A 11 -14.46 62.24 61.21
CA ALA A 11 -14.01 61.04 60.52
C ALA A 11 -14.87 60.68 59.29
N VAL A 12 -16.18 60.92 59.32
CA VAL A 12 -17.05 60.74 58.14
C VAL A 12 -16.90 61.87 57.15
N ASN A 13 -16.72 63.10 57.60
CA ASN A 13 -16.47 64.26 56.76
C ASN A 13 -15.17 64.10 55.97
N ARG A 14 -14.12 63.52 56.55
CA ARG A 14 -12.90 63.16 55.80
C ARG A 14 -13.19 62.18 54.66
N LEU A 15 -14.03 61.17 54.89
CA LEU A 15 -14.44 60.22 53.84
C LEU A 15 -15.32 60.90 52.79
N LEU A 16 -16.30 61.70 53.20
CA LEU A 16 -17.15 62.47 52.29
C LEU A 16 -16.31 63.38 51.40
N GLN A 17 -15.36 64.11 51.98
CA GLN A 17 -14.44 64.98 51.23
C GLN A 17 -13.52 64.20 50.29
N HIS A 18 -13.02 63.02 50.69
CA HIS A 18 -12.25 62.13 49.81
C HIS A 18 -13.05 61.73 48.56
N HIS A 19 -14.36 61.59 48.70
CA HIS A 19 -15.30 61.32 47.60
C HIS A 19 -15.87 62.58 46.93
N GLY A 20 -15.41 63.79 47.30
CA GLY A 20 -15.84 65.05 46.70
C GLY A 20 -17.18 65.62 47.24
N PHE A 21 -17.71 65.06 48.32
CA PHE A 21 -18.91 65.57 48.99
C PHE A 21 -18.59 66.64 50.04
N LYS A 22 -19.57 67.51 50.32
CA LYS A 22 -19.44 68.57 51.34
C LYS A 22 -19.49 67.99 52.77
N PRO A 23 -18.69 68.51 53.71
CA PRO A 23 -18.73 68.09 55.11
C PRO A 23 -20.02 68.51 55.82
N VAL A 24 -20.45 67.68 56.76
CA VAL A 24 -21.57 67.92 57.67
C VAL A 24 -21.06 68.69 58.89
N HIS A 25 -21.65 69.85 59.18
CA HIS A 25 -21.28 70.67 60.33
C HIS A 25 -22.40 70.69 61.36
N PHE A 26 -22.03 70.78 62.65
CA PHE A 26 -22.97 71.10 63.70
C PHE A 26 -23.29 72.59 63.63
N ALA A 27 -24.58 72.92 63.63
CA ALA A 27 -25.06 74.29 63.56
C ALA A 27 -25.28 74.84 64.98
N ASP A 28 -24.79 76.05 65.26
CA ASP A 28 -25.11 76.77 66.49
C ASP A 28 -26.58 77.26 66.42
N PRO A 29 -27.45 76.88 67.38
CA PRO A 29 -28.85 77.31 67.43
C PRO A 29 -29.04 78.84 67.53
N VAL A 30 -28.02 79.59 67.96
CA VAL A 30 -28.11 81.03 68.20
C VAL A 30 -27.71 81.86 66.97
N GLU A 31 -26.85 81.32 66.10
CA GLU A 31 -26.32 82.04 64.92
C GLU A 31 -27.12 81.77 63.63
N ASN A 32 -27.88 80.68 63.55
CA ASN A 32 -28.60 80.29 62.34
C ASN A 32 -30.06 80.76 62.32
N LYS A 33 -30.38 81.67 61.38
CA LYS A 33 -31.72 82.26 61.22
C LYS A 33 -32.68 81.46 60.33
N ASN A 34 -32.17 80.51 59.54
CA ASN A 34 -32.95 79.73 58.57
C ASN A 34 -33.19 78.30 59.07
N LEU A 35 -34.24 78.11 59.86
CA LEU A 35 -34.59 76.79 60.43
C LEU A 35 -34.88 75.70 59.39
N ALA A 36 -35.15 76.07 58.14
CA ALA A 36 -35.42 75.13 57.04
C ALA A 36 -34.17 74.34 56.59
N ASP A 37 -32.97 74.86 56.85
CA ASP A 37 -31.70 74.23 56.45
C ASP A 37 -31.07 73.39 57.57
N LEU A 38 -31.68 73.35 58.77
CA LEU A 38 -31.21 72.57 59.92
C LEU A 38 -31.99 71.26 60.07
N VAL A 39 -31.27 70.17 60.31
CA VAL A 39 -31.86 68.87 60.63
C VAL A 39 -31.55 68.53 62.09
N LEU A 40 -32.60 68.46 62.92
CA LEU A 40 -32.51 67.97 64.29
C LEU A 40 -32.51 66.44 64.28
N LEU A 41 -31.42 65.84 64.74
CA LEU A 41 -31.27 64.38 64.79
C LEU A 41 -31.17 63.93 66.24
N GLU A 42 -31.92 62.89 66.59
CA GLU A 42 -31.68 62.13 67.81
C GLU A 42 -30.31 61.43 67.71
N LYS A 43 -29.61 61.28 68.84
CA LYS A 43 -28.27 60.66 68.88
C LYS A 43 -28.20 59.31 68.21
N LYS A 44 -29.25 58.48 68.39
CA LYS A 44 -29.34 57.17 67.76
C LYS A 44 -29.44 57.30 66.23
N SER A 45 -30.33 58.15 65.73
CA SER A 45 -30.49 58.41 64.29
C SER A 45 -29.22 59.01 63.66
N ALA A 46 -28.51 59.90 64.36
CA ALA A 46 -27.24 60.45 63.90
C ALA A 46 -26.15 59.38 63.81
N CYS A 47 -26.08 58.47 64.78
CA CYS A 47 -25.18 57.32 64.74
C CYS A 47 -25.51 56.40 63.56
N ASP A 48 -26.78 56.06 63.36
CA ASP A 48 -27.23 55.18 62.29
C ASP A 48 -26.92 55.78 60.90
N ILE A 49 -27.20 57.07 60.68
CA ILE A 49 -26.85 57.78 59.44
C ILE A 49 -25.34 57.77 59.20
N ARG A 50 -24.53 57.99 60.24
CA ARG A 50 -23.08 57.98 60.14
C ARG A 50 -22.55 56.61 59.72
N THR A 51 -23.08 55.53 60.30
CA THR A 51 -22.71 54.16 59.92
C THR A 51 -23.17 53.83 58.50
N MET A 52 -24.36 54.27 58.09
CA MET A 52 -24.87 54.11 56.73
C MET A 52 -23.95 54.81 55.72
N LEU A 53 -23.58 56.08 55.96
CA LEU A 53 -22.69 56.84 55.08
C LEU A 53 -21.31 56.18 54.97
N ARG A 54 -20.72 55.72 56.07
CA ARG A 54 -19.44 54.98 56.03
C ARG A 54 -19.54 53.71 55.20
N THR A 55 -20.59 52.92 55.41
CA THR A 55 -20.80 51.67 54.66
C THR A 55 -21.02 51.94 53.17
N MET A 56 -21.83 52.94 52.81
CA MET A 56 -22.08 53.28 51.41
C MET A 56 -20.82 53.80 50.69
N LEU A 57 -20.02 54.66 51.34
CA LEU A 57 -18.80 55.19 50.72
C LEU A 57 -17.75 54.09 50.52
N THR A 58 -17.52 53.26 51.54
CA THR A 58 -16.58 52.13 51.43
C THR A 58 -17.03 51.09 50.40
N ASP A 59 -18.33 50.82 50.31
CA ASP A 59 -18.91 49.96 49.27
C ASP A 59 -18.79 50.58 47.87
N SER A 60 -18.89 51.90 47.74
CA SER A 60 -18.63 52.62 46.48
C SER A 60 -17.16 52.50 46.05
N GLU A 61 -16.19 52.62 46.95
CA GLU A 61 -14.77 52.41 46.63
C GLU A 61 -14.53 50.98 46.17
N ARG A 62 -15.05 49.99 46.91
CA ARG A 62 -14.95 48.57 46.55
C ARG A 62 -15.53 48.29 45.17
N ARG A 63 -16.70 48.84 44.84
CA ARG A 63 -17.30 48.71 43.50
C ARG A 63 -16.42 49.36 42.43
N GLN A 64 -15.85 50.53 42.69
CA GLN A 64 -14.95 51.20 41.74
C GLN A 64 -13.70 50.35 41.46
N THR A 65 -13.10 49.74 42.48
CA THR A 65 -11.97 48.82 42.32
C THR A 65 -12.37 47.60 41.48
N LEU A 66 -13.51 46.98 41.78
CA LEU A 66 -14.00 45.83 41.01
C LEU A 66 -14.26 46.19 39.53
N ILE A 67 -14.82 47.37 39.25
CA ILE A 67 -15.03 47.83 37.88
C ILE A 67 -13.70 48.01 37.16
N GLN A 68 -12.69 48.58 37.82
CA GLN A 68 -11.35 48.72 37.24
C GLN A 68 -10.70 47.36 36.94
N GLU A 69 -10.78 46.40 37.88
CA GLU A 69 -10.27 45.04 37.68
C GLU A 69 -10.99 44.33 36.51
N LEU A 70 -12.32 44.48 36.41
CA LEU A 70 -13.10 43.94 35.30
C LEU A 70 -12.71 44.56 33.96
N ILE A 71 -12.46 45.87 33.91
CA ILE A 71 -11.98 46.55 32.68
C ILE A 71 -10.60 46.02 32.28
N GLN A 72 -9.67 45.89 33.24
CA GLN A 72 -8.34 45.35 32.97
C GLN A 72 -8.41 43.91 32.47
N SER A 73 -9.21 43.07 33.13
CA SER A 73 -9.44 41.68 32.73
C SER A 73 -10.09 41.58 31.34
N ASN A 74 -11.08 42.43 31.04
CA ASN A 74 -11.73 42.44 29.73
C ASN A 74 -10.76 42.85 28.61
N ASN A 75 -9.89 43.84 28.85
CA ASN A 75 -8.86 44.24 27.90
C ASN A 75 -7.85 43.10 27.65
N GLN A 76 -7.39 42.43 28.70
CA GLN A 76 -6.50 41.27 28.60
C GLN A 76 -7.14 40.14 27.78
N LEU A 77 -8.40 39.80 28.08
CA LEU A 77 -9.16 38.78 27.32
C LEU A 77 -9.31 39.17 25.84
N LYS A 78 -9.50 40.46 25.55
CA LYS A 78 -9.61 40.96 24.17
C LYS A 78 -8.28 40.81 23.42
N GLU A 79 -7.16 41.08 24.06
CA GLU A 79 -5.83 40.88 23.47
C GLU A 79 -5.55 39.39 23.23
N GLU A 80 -5.88 38.52 24.18
CA GLU A 80 -5.75 37.07 24.03
C GLU A 80 -6.63 36.54 22.89
N ALA A 81 -7.88 36.98 22.80
CA ALA A 81 -8.77 36.65 21.69
C ALA A 81 -8.17 37.07 20.35
N GLN A 82 -7.60 38.27 20.25
CA GLN A 82 -6.93 38.74 19.03
C GLN A 82 -5.70 37.89 18.69
N GLN A 83 -4.91 37.49 19.68
CA GLN A 83 -3.78 36.57 19.47
C GLN A 83 -4.26 35.21 18.96
N HIS A 84 -5.33 34.64 19.56
CA HIS A 84 -5.92 33.39 19.10
C HIS A 84 -6.42 33.46 17.67
N VAL A 85 -7.12 34.55 17.30
CA VAL A 85 -7.55 34.79 15.91
C VAL A 85 -6.35 34.85 14.96
N SER A 86 -5.28 35.56 15.32
CA SER A 86 -4.07 35.65 14.49
C SER A 86 -3.37 34.29 14.31
N ARG A 87 -3.33 33.46 15.37
CA ARG A 87 -2.78 32.10 15.31
C ARG A 87 -3.64 31.19 14.45
N ALA A 88 -4.96 31.27 14.59
CA ALA A 88 -5.91 30.51 13.78
C ALA A 88 -5.78 30.87 12.28
N ALA A 89 -5.65 32.16 11.95
CA ALA A 89 -5.45 32.61 10.57
C ALA A 89 -4.15 32.05 9.96
N ARG A 90 -3.03 32.07 10.70
CA ARG A 90 -1.76 31.46 10.25
C ARG A 90 -1.89 29.96 10.04
N GLN A 91 -2.61 29.27 10.94
CA GLN A 91 -2.84 27.84 10.80
C GLN A 91 -3.73 27.53 9.59
N SER A 92 -4.78 28.32 9.36
CA SER A 92 -5.63 28.20 8.17
C SER A 92 -4.84 28.40 6.87
N GLN A 93 -3.95 29.39 6.83
CA GLN A 93 -3.08 29.61 5.67
C GLN A 93 -2.17 28.40 5.41
N ARG A 94 -1.55 27.86 6.47
CA ARG A 94 -0.70 26.67 6.36
C ARG A 94 -1.46 25.44 5.86
N VAL A 95 -2.71 25.27 6.29
CA VAL A 95 -3.59 24.19 5.78
C VAL A 95 -3.81 24.37 4.28
N SER A 96 -4.15 25.59 3.82
CA SER A 96 -4.36 25.87 2.40
C SER A 96 -3.08 25.64 1.56
N GLU A 97 -1.91 26.00 2.06
CA GLU A 97 -0.62 25.71 1.41
C GLU A 97 -0.38 24.19 1.30
N LEU A 98 -0.67 23.44 2.36
CA LEU A 98 -0.54 21.97 2.36
C LEU A 98 -1.56 21.30 1.43
N GLU A 99 -2.78 21.81 1.34
CA GLU A 99 -3.80 21.36 0.38
C GLU A 99 -3.31 21.56 -1.06
N GLY A 100 -2.74 22.72 -1.38
CA GLY A 100 -2.16 22.98 -2.71
C GLY A 100 -1.00 22.05 -3.05
N VAL A 101 -0.13 21.72 -2.07
CA VAL A 101 0.94 20.72 -2.26
C VAL A 101 0.35 19.33 -2.46
N LEU A 102 -0.67 18.95 -1.68
CA LEU A 102 -1.33 17.66 -1.79
C LEU A 102 -1.98 17.49 -3.17
N ASP A 103 -2.66 18.51 -3.68
CA ASP A 103 -3.30 18.48 -4.99
C ASP A 103 -2.26 18.40 -6.12
N GLY A 104 -1.12 19.09 -5.98
CA GLY A 104 0.00 18.94 -6.91
C GLY A 104 0.68 17.56 -6.86
N VAL A 105 0.64 16.86 -5.72
CA VAL A 105 1.10 15.46 -5.63
C VAL A 105 0.08 14.51 -6.23
N LYS A 106 -1.23 14.72 -5.98
CA LYS A 106 -2.30 13.93 -6.58
C LYS A 106 -2.27 14.01 -8.12
N SER A 107 -2.07 15.19 -8.68
CA SER A 107 -2.00 15.34 -10.15
C SER A 107 -0.81 14.58 -10.73
N LYS A 108 0.37 14.66 -10.10
CA LYS A 108 1.56 13.91 -10.53
C LYS A 108 1.38 12.40 -10.38
N LEU A 109 0.68 11.96 -9.34
CA LEU A 109 0.37 10.55 -9.13
C LEU A 109 -0.56 10.05 -10.24
N GLN A 110 -1.62 10.82 -10.56
CA GLN A 110 -2.52 10.53 -11.67
C GLN A 110 -1.78 10.45 -13.01
N ASP A 111 -0.92 11.44 -13.31
CA ASP A 111 -0.12 11.44 -14.54
C ASP A 111 0.79 10.19 -14.64
N LEU A 112 1.36 9.75 -13.51
CA LEU A 112 2.18 8.54 -13.46
C LEU A 112 1.33 7.29 -13.64
N GLU A 113 0.18 7.19 -12.97
CA GLU A 113 -0.76 6.08 -13.12
C GLU A 113 -1.24 5.96 -14.57
N ASP A 114 -1.64 7.06 -15.20
CA ASP A 114 -2.06 7.11 -16.61
C ASP A 114 -0.91 6.71 -17.54
N SER A 115 0.32 7.14 -17.24
CA SER A 115 1.51 6.70 -17.99
C SER A 115 1.76 5.19 -17.87
N TYR A 116 1.58 4.62 -16.67
CA TYR A 116 1.73 3.18 -16.44
C TYR A 116 0.63 2.39 -17.13
N ILE A 117 -0.62 2.84 -17.04
CA ILE A 117 -1.77 2.23 -17.74
C ILE A 117 -1.54 2.28 -19.25
N GLY A 118 -1.10 3.42 -19.79
CA GLY A 118 -0.77 3.57 -21.21
C GLY A 118 0.34 2.60 -21.66
N LYS A 119 1.43 2.48 -20.88
CA LYS A 119 2.51 1.52 -21.17
C LYS A 119 2.03 0.07 -21.08
N ALA A 120 1.23 -0.27 -20.08
CA ALA A 120 0.67 -1.61 -19.91
C ALA A 120 -0.26 -1.98 -21.08
N ALA A 121 -1.13 -1.06 -21.51
CA ALA A 121 -2.00 -1.25 -22.68
C ALA A 121 -1.19 -1.43 -23.97
N GLN A 122 -0.14 -0.63 -24.18
CA GLN A 122 0.75 -0.76 -25.33
C GLN A 122 1.49 -2.11 -25.33
N GLN A 123 2.01 -2.55 -24.18
CA GLN A 123 2.66 -3.86 -24.03
C GLN A 123 1.67 -5.00 -24.29
N HIS A 124 0.45 -4.91 -23.76
CA HIS A 124 -0.59 -5.91 -23.99
C HIS A 124 -0.94 -6.03 -25.48
N SER A 125 -1.12 -4.90 -26.17
CA SER A 125 -1.35 -4.87 -27.62
C SER A 125 -0.20 -5.52 -28.39
N LYS A 126 1.06 -5.21 -28.04
CA LYS A 126 2.24 -5.82 -28.67
C LYS A 126 2.34 -7.33 -28.44
N VAL A 127 2.03 -7.80 -27.22
CA VAL A 127 1.98 -9.23 -26.91
C VAL A 127 0.87 -9.91 -27.72
N HIS A 128 -0.30 -9.30 -27.83
CA HIS A 128 -1.40 -9.85 -28.61
C HIS A 128 -1.03 -9.96 -30.10
N GLN A 129 -0.37 -8.95 -30.67
CA GLN A 129 0.13 -8.99 -32.05
C GLN A 129 1.16 -10.12 -32.23
N LEU A 130 2.14 -10.24 -31.34
CA LEU A 130 3.14 -11.31 -31.41
C LEU A 130 2.54 -12.71 -31.27
N GLN A 131 1.49 -12.87 -30.45
CA GLN A 131 0.77 -14.13 -30.35
C GLN A 131 0.03 -14.46 -31.65
N HIS A 132 -0.58 -13.47 -32.31
CA HIS A 132 -1.21 -13.66 -33.60
C HIS A 132 -0.18 -14.08 -34.66
N ASP A 133 0.92 -13.35 -34.77
CA ASP A 133 2.01 -13.64 -35.70
C ASP A 133 2.63 -15.03 -35.46
N LYS A 134 2.77 -15.44 -34.18
CA LYS A 134 3.22 -16.79 -33.80
C LYS A 134 2.26 -17.86 -34.32
N ARG A 135 0.94 -17.69 -34.14
CA ARG A 135 -0.05 -18.65 -34.64
C ARG A 135 0.00 -18.75 -36.16
N ASP A 136 0.15 -17.63 -36.85
CA ASP A 136 0.21 -17.60 -38.32
C ASP A 136 1.53 -18.18 -38.87
N ALA A 137 2.65 -17.94 -38.19
CA ALA A 137 3.91 -18.62 -38.49
C ALA A 137 3.79 -20.14 -38.28
N GLN A 138 3.16 -20.58 -37.18
CA GLN A 138 2.98 -21.99 -36.87
C GLN A 138 2.12 -22.71 -37.91
N LYS A 139 1.01 -22.10 -38.35
CA LYS A 139 0.19 -22.63 -39.47
C LYS A 139 1.00 -22.77 -40.75
N ARG A 140 1.86 -21.79 -41.07
CA ARG A 140 2.75 -21.86 -42.24
C ARG A 140 3.77 -22.99 -42.13
N CYS A 141 4.39 -23.18 -40.96
CA CYS A 141 5.31 -24.28 -40.72
C CYS A 141 4.63 -25.63 -40.90
N GLN A 142 3.45 -25.84 -40.32
CA GLN A 142 2.67 -27.07 -40.49
C GLN A 142 2.35 -27.35 -41.96
N GLY A 143 1.93 -26.32 -42.72
CA GLY A 143 1.66 -26.47 -44.15
C GLY A 143 2.90 -26.83 -44.98
N LEU A 144 4.08 -26.35 -44.58
CA LEU A 144 5.34 -26.72 -45.23
C LEU A 144 5.80 -28.13 -44.86
N GLU A 145 5.61 -28.54 -43.60
CA GLU A 145 5.90 -29.91 -43.15
C GLU A 145 5.04 -30.94 -43.88
N GLN A 146 3.75 -30.65 -44.07
CA GLN A 146 2.86 -31.51 -44.85
C GLN A 146 3.34 -31.65 -46.30
N LYS A 147 3.65 -30.53 -46.97
CA LYS A 147 4.19 -30.55 -48.34
C LYS A 147 5.50 -31.33 -48.45
N LEU A 148 6.38 -31.20 -47.46
CA LEU A 148 7.64 -31.94 -47.41
C LEU A 148 7.39 -33.46 -47.26
N SER A 149 6.39 -33.85 -46.46
CA SER A 149 5.97 -35.25 -46.34
C SER A 149 5.44 -35.78 -47.67
N GLU A 150 4.57 -35.02 -48.34
CA GLU A 150 4.01 -35.38 -49.65
C GLU A 150 5.12 -35.54 -50.69
N GLU A 151 6.08 -34.61 -50.78
CA GLU A 151 7.23 -34.73 -51.68
C GLU A 151 8.11 -35.95 -51.35
N LYS A 152 8.32 -36.26 -50.06
CA LYS A 152 9.08 -37.43 -49.63
C LYS A 152 8.41 -38.74 -50.03
N ASP A 153 7.09 -38.81 -49.95
CA ASP A 153 6.33 -39.97 -50.39
C ASP A 153 6.42 -40.14 -51.90
N VAL A 154 6.29 -39.05 -52.67
CA VAL A 154 6.47 -39.08 -54.13
C VAL A 154 7.90 -39.51 -54.50
N ALA A 155 8.92 -38.97 -53.84
CA ALA A 155 10.31 -39.36 -54.05
C ALA A 155 10.52 -40.86 -53.75
N SER A 156 9.93 -41.38 -52.67
CA SER A 156 10.00 -42.80 -52.31
C SER A 156 9.30 -43.69 -53.35
N GLN A 157 8.17 -43.26 -53.89
CA GLN A 157 7.47 -43.97 -54.98
C GLN A 157 8.30 -43.99 -56.26
N LEU A 158 8.91 -42.86 -56.63
CA LEU A 158 9.79 -42.77 -57.79
C LEU A 158 11.04 -43.63 -57.63
N GLN A 159 11.66 -43.64 -56.45
CA GLN A 159 12.80 -44.49 -56.15
C GLN A 159 12.44 -45.98 -56.29
N ARG A 160 11.24 -46.37 -55.83
CA ARG A 160 10.75 -47.74 -55.95
C ARG A 160 10.49 -48.14 -57.42
N LYS A 161 9.91 -47.23 -58.21
CA LYS A 161 9.73 -47.42 -59.66
C LYS A 161 11.07 -47.55 -60.39
N LEU A 162 12.02 -46.65 -60.11
CA LEU A 162 13.37 -46.69 -60.66
C LEU A 162 14.07 -48.01 -60.35
N TYR A 163 14.01 -48.46 -59.09
CA TYR A 163 14.56 -49.75 -58.70
C TYR A 163 13.96 -50.89 -59.53
N PHE A 164 12.63 -50.96 -59.66
CA PHE A 164 11.98 -51.99 -60.46
C PHE A 164 12.42 -51.92 -61.93
N THR A 165 12.39 -50.75 -62.56
CA THR A 165 12.80 -50.58 -63.96
C THR A 165 14.27 -50.93 -64.18
N VAL A 166 15.17 -50.57 -63.26
CA VAL A 166 16.59 -50.93 -63.33
C VAL A 166 16.78 -52.42 -63.19
N THR A 167 16.13 -53.07 -62.22
CA THR A 167 16.24 -54.53 -62.04
C THR A 167 15.68 -55.31 -63.23
N GLU A 168 14.58 -54.84 -63.85
CA GLU A 168 14.05 -55.47 -65.07
C GLU A 168 14.99 -55.25 -66.26
N GLU A 169 15.56 -54.05 -66.42
CA GLU A 169 16.53 -53.76 -67.47
C GLU A 169 17.82 -54.58 -67.30
N GLU A 170 18.33 -54.73 -66.07
CA GLU A 170 19.48 -55.60 -65.77
C GLU A 170 19.19 -57.06 -66.13
N LYS A 171 17.98 -57.56 -65.82
CA LYS A 171 17.56 -58.91 -66.22
C LYS A 171 17.45 -59.03 -67.73
N ARG A 172 16.91 -58.02 -68.43
CA ARG A 172 16.81 -57.97 -69.90
C ARG A 172 18.21 -58.05 -70.51
N VAL A 173 19.13 -57.19 -70.08
CA VAL A 173 20.53 -57.19 -70.52
C VAL A 173 21.24 -58.52 -70.20
N ALA A 174 20.95 -59.14 -69.06
CA ALA A 174 21.49 -60.46 -68.72
C ALA A 174 20.98 -61.56 -69.67
N ARG A 175 19.69 -61.55 -70.03
CA ARG A 175 19.09 -62.47 -71.02
C ARG A 175 19.72 -62.27 -72.40
N GLN A 176 19.78 -61.03 -72.88
CA GLN A 176 20.39 -60.66 -74.15
C GLN A 176 21.86 -61.16 -74.23
N ASN A 177 22.65 -60.92 -73.18
CA ASN A 177 24.04 -61.38 -73.12
C ASN A 177 24.16 -62.91 -73.08
N GLN A 178 23.23 -63.61 -72.41
CA GLN A 178 23.20 -65.06 -72.37
C GLN A 178 22.90 -65.65 -73.76
N VAL A 179 21.91 -65.10 -74.47
CA VAL A 179 21.57 -65.51 -75.85
C VAL A 179 22.74 -65.26 -76.80
N PHE A 180 23.37 -64.08 -76.70
CA PHE A 180 24.56 -63.76 -77.48
C PHE A 180 25.70 -64.77 -77.25
N GLN A 181 25.97 -65.12 -75.98
CA GLN A 181 26.97 -66.12 -75.62
C GLN A 181 26.61 -67.52 -76.14
N GLN A 182 25.33 -67.90 -76.16
CA GLN A 182 24.90 -69.19 -76.72
C GLN A 182 25.15 -69.27 -78.24
N ILE A 183 24.93 -68.17 -78.97
CA ILE A 183 25.12 -68.12 -80.42
C ILE A 183 26.61 -68.06 -80.79
N HIS A 184 27.39 -67.17 -80.16
CA HIS A 184 28.76 -66.89 -80.57
C HIS A 184 29.85 -67.54 -79.68
N LYS A 185 29.47 -68.24 -78.60
CA LYS A 185 30.38 -68.90 -77.62
C LYS A 185 31.44 -67.98 -77.00
N ARG A 186 31.22 -66.65 -77.07
CA ARG A 186 32.07 -65.59 -76.52
C ARG A 186 31.20 -64.45 -76.00
N SER A 187 31.72 -63.61 -75.12
CA SER A 187 31.03 -62.38 -74.67
C SER A 187 31.05 -61.29 -75.76
N ALA A 188 30.00 -60.46 -75.80
CA ALA A 188 29.94 -59.30 -76.70
C ALA A 188 31.03 -58.28 -76.35
N ARG A 189 31.67 -57.70 -77.37
CA ARG A 189 32.66 -56.63 -77.16
C ARG A 189 31.93 -55.28 -77.22
N PRO A 190 32.06 -54.41 -76.19
CA PRO A 190 31.30 -53.16 -76.10
C PRO A 190 31.59 -52.14 -77.21
N ASN A 191 32.71 -52.28 -77.94
CA ASN A 191 33.12 -51.34 -78.99
C ASN A 191 33.11 -51.94 -80.41
N SER A 192 32.45 -53.10 -80.63
CA SER A 192 32.34 -53.69 -81.96
C SER A 192 30.97 -53.36 -82.58
N PRO A 193 30.92 -52.64 -83.72
CA PRO A 193 29.65 -52.27 -84.35
C PRO A 193 28.88 -53.49 -84.87
N VAL A 194 29.56 -54.59 -85.16
CA VAL A 194 28.94 -55.85 -85.61
C VAL A 194 28.30 -56.59 -84.43
N ASP A 195 28.99 -56.68 -83.30
CA ASP A 195 28.41 -57.29 -82.09
C ASP A 195 27.19 -56.46 -81.61
N GLN A 196 27.22 -55.13 -81.76
CA GLN A 196 26.08 -54.25 -81.45
C GLN A 196 24.86 -54.54 -82.35
N GLN A 197 25.06 -54.68 -83.66
CA GLN A 197 23.96 -55.04 -84.58
C GLN A 197 23.33 -56.39 -84.23
N VAL A 198 24.12 -57.37 -83.80
CA VAL A 198 23.60 -58.68 -83.36
C VAL A 198 22.81 -58.55 -82.05
N LEU A 199 23.29 -57.76 -81.10
CA LEU A 199 22.58 -57.45 -79.86
C LEU A 199 21.23 -56.74 -80.13
N ASP A 200 21.20 -55.78 -81.05
CA ASP A 200 19.98 -55.08 -81.45
C ASP A 200 18.96 -56.04 -82.10
N VAL A 201 19.41 -57.02 -82.89
CA VAL A 201 18.54 -58.07 -83.46
C VAL A 201 18.02 -59.00 -82.36
N ILE A 202 18.87 -59.39 -81.39
CA ILE A 202 18.44 -60.17 -80.22
C ILE A 202 17.36 -59.41 -79.45
N ASP A 203 17.52 -58.09 -79.26
CA ASP A 203 16.53 -57.25 -78.57
C ASP A 203 15.16 -57.24 -79.26
N ILE A 204 15.13 -57.15 -80.59
CA ILE A 204 13.88 -57.20 -81.36
C ILE A 204 13.16 -58.54 -81.15
N TYR A 205 13.89 -59.66 -81.19
CA TYR A 205 13.30 -60.98 -80.98
C TYR A 205 12.91 -61.22 -79.52
N GLU A 206 13.70 -60.76 -78.55
CA GLU A 206 13.33 -60.83 -77.13
C GLU A 206 12.06 -60.02 -76.85
N ALA A 207 11.93 -58.82 -77.40
CA ALA A 207 10.71 -58.01 -77.30
C ALA A 207 9.49 -58.73 -77.90
N GLN A 208 9.65 -59.39 -79.06
CA GLN A 208 8.59 -60.22 -79.64
C GLN A 208 8.23 -61.43 -78.77
N MET A 209 9.21 -62.09 -78.16
CA MET A 209 8.97 -63.19 -77.23
C MET A 209 8.30 -62.74 -75.93
N GLU A 210 8.68 -61.57 -75.41
CA GLU A 210 8.10 -60.98 -74.20
C GLU A 210 6.65 -60.58 -74.46
N GLN A 211 6.36 -59.93 -75.60
CA GLN A 211 5.00 -59.65 -76.04
C GLN A 211 4.15 -60.92 -76.15
N LEU A 212 4.67 -61.99 -76.77
CA LEU A 212 3.95 -63.27 -76.86
C LEU A 212 3.71 -63.91 -75.48
N ARG A 213 4.64 -63.75 -74.54
CA ARG A 213 4.48 -64.23 -73.15
C ARG A 213 3.46 -63.41 -72.37
N ASP A 214 3.42 -62.09 -72.59
CA ASP A 214 2.47 -61.18 -71.98
C ASP A 214 1.07 -61.37 -72.55
N ASP A 215 0.94 -61.61 -73.86
CA ASP A 215 -0.32 -62.00 -74.51
C ASP A 215 -0.85 -63.33 -73.94
N ILE A 216 0.03 -64.30 -73.66
CA ILE A 216 -0.35 -65.56 -72.98
C ILE A 216 -0.76 -65.32 -71.52
N LYS A 217 -0.12 -64.38 -70.81
CA LYS A 217 -0.48 -64.01 -69.44
C LYS A 217 -1.79 -63.24 -69.37
N SER A 218 -2.05 -62.32 -70.30
CA SER A 218 -3.29 -61.55 -70.36
C SER A 218 -4.48 -62.45 -70.72
N LEU A 219 -4.30 -63.39 -71.66
CA LEU A 219 -5.28 -64.44 -71.98
C LEU A 219 -5.56 -65.41 -70.81
N LYS A 220 -4.65 -65.49 -69.83
CA LYS A 220 -4.84 -66.24 -68.57
C LYS A 220 -5.37 -65.40 -67.40
N GLY A 221 -5.38 -64.08 -67.52
CA GLY A 221 -5.65 -63.12 -66.43
C GLY A 221 -7.07 -62.57 -66.39
N GLU A 222 -7.93 -62.88 -67.37
CA GLU A 222 -9.31 -62.40 -67.39
C GLU A 222 -10.26 -63.28 -66.53
N SER A 223 -10.16 -63.12 -65.21
CA SER A 223 -11.29 -63.35 -64.29
C SER A 223 -11.11 -62.50 -63.02
N GLY A 224 -11.69 -61.30 -63.02
CA GLY A 224 -11.78 -60.41 -61.85
C GLY A 224 -11.62 -58.92 -62.21
N GLY A 225 -12.75 -58.19 -62.29
CA GLY A 225 -12.83 -56.75 -62.61
C GLY A 225 -12.15 -55.81 -61.59
N SER A 226 -12.18 -54.47 -61.69
CA SER A 226 -13.19 -53.58 -62.27
C SER A 226 -12.59 -52.19 -62.57
N GLN A 227 -13.32 -51.47 -63.40
CA GLN A 227 -13.16 -50.11 -63.94
C GLN A 227 -12.98 -49.00 -62.87
N THR A 228 -12.33 -47.91 -63.27
CA THR A 228 -12.92 -46.54 -63.31
C THR A 228 -12.15 -45.64 -64.30
N SER A 229 -12.85 -45.22 -65.36
CA SER A 229 -12.67 -43.95 -66.09
C SER A 229 -13.41 -42.84 -65.27
N ASP A 230 -13.25 -41.52 -65.36
CA ASP A 230 -12.94 -40.66 -66.50
C ASP A 230 -12.70 -39.20 -66.02
N GLN A 231 -11.97 -38.44 -66.85
CA GLN A 231 -12.09 -37.01 -67.18
C GLN A 231 -12.16 -35.89 -66.13
N SER A 232 -11.32 -34.86 -66.33
CA SER A 232 -11.76 -33.47 -66.52
C SER A 232 -10.68 -32.60 -67.16
N GLN A 233 -11.09 -31.81 -68.15
CA GLN A 233 -10.29 -30.92 -69.00
C GLN A 233 -10.06 -29.53 -68.39
N SER A 234 -9.09 -28.84 -68.99
CA SER A 234 -8.95 -27.38 -69.13
C SER A 234 -8.36 -26.58 -67.96
N SER A 235 -7.21 -25.93 -68.20
CA SER A 235 -7.17 -24.46 -68.30
C SER A 235 -5.78 -24.00 -68.75
N MET A 236 -5.73 -23.54 -69.99
CA MET A 236 -4.65 -22.73 -70.55
C MET A 236 -4.79 -21.31 -69.97
N ARG A 237 -3.86 -20.85 -69.12
CA ARG A 237 -3.74 -19.42 -68.82
C ARG A 237 -2.33 -19.00 -68.40
N SER A 238 -1.68 -18.30 -69.33
CA SER A 238 -0.72 -17.20 -69.14
C SER A 238 0.48 -17.42 -68.20
N THR A 239 1.56 -17.93 -68.80
CA THR A 239 2.94 -17.66 -68.35
C THR A 239 3.37 -16.25 -68.77
N THR A 240 2.89 -15.22 -68.07
CA THR A 240 3.48 -13.88 -68.14
C THR A 240 3.31 -13.19 -66.79
N GLY A 241 4.39 -13.13 -66.01
CA GLY A 241 4.37 -12.49 -64.70
C GLY A 241 5.67 -12.71 -63.96
N VAL A 242 6.63 -11.84 -64.22
CA VAL A 242 7.89 -11.72 -63.47
C VAL A 242 7.63 -11.83 -61.95
N SER A 243 8.36 -12.73 -61.31
CA SER A 243 8.33 -13.07 -59.88
C SER A 243 7.96 -11.88 -58.95
N PRO A 244 6.79 -11.94 -58.27
CA PRO A 244 6.39 -10.97 -57.23
C PRO A 244 7.32 -11.01 -56.00
N ASN A 245 8.10 -12.08 -55.84
CA ASN A 245 8.92 -12.31 -54.65
C ASN A 245 10.16 -11.41 -54.60
N HIS A 246 10.78 -11.09 -55.74
CA HIS A 246 12.00 -10.25 -55.72
C HIS A 246 11.68 -8.78 -55.41
N LYS A 247 10.55 -8.26 -55.92
CA LYS A 247 10.11 -6.88 -55.67
C LYS A 247 9.62 -6.69 -54.23
N ALA A 248 8.93 -7.68 -53.66
CA ALA A 248 8.54 -7.68 -52.25
C ALA A 248 9.76 -7.76 -51.32
N LEU A 249 10.73 -8.62 -51.65
CA LEU A 249 11.97 -8.77 -50.90
C LEU A 249 12.82 -7.49 -50.93
N LEU A 250 13.00 -6.89 -52.11
CA LEU A 250 13.70 -5.60 -52.26
C LEU A 250 13.02 -4.47 -51.48
N LYS A 251 11.68 -4.41 -51.49
CA LYS A 251 10.93 -3.45 -50.66
C LYS A 251 11.16 -3.69 -49.17
N SER A 252 11.15 -4.95 -48.71
CA SER A 252 11.41 -5.26 -47.30
C SER A 252 12.84 -4.90 -46.88
N TYR A 253 13.85 -5.14 -47.72
CA TYR A 253 15.22 -4.73 -47.45
C TYR A 253 15.38 -3.21 -47.46
N GLN A 254 14.64 -2.52 -48.33
CA GLN A 254 14.61 -1.06 -48.37
C GLN A 254 13.94 -0.46 -47.13
N GLU A 255 12.86 -1.08 -46.63
CA GLU A 255 12.19 -0.72 -45.37
C GLU A 255 13.14 -0.96 -44.18
N GLN A 256 13.75 -2.15 -44.11
CA GLN A 256 14.70 -2.50 -43.05
C GLN A 256 15.93 -1.57 -43.05
N LEU A 257 16.39 -1.11 -44.21
CA LEU A 257 17.45 -0.11 -44.31
C LEU A 257 16.99 1.28 -43.83
N LYS A 258 15.73 1.66 -44.06
CA LYS A 258 15.16 2.91 -43.53
C LYS A 258 15.00 2.84 -42.01
N ASP A 259 14.46 1.74 -41.48
CA ASP A 259 14.29 1.52 -40.04
C ASP A 259 15.64 1.49 -39.33
N SER A 260 16.62 0.78 -39.89
CA SER A 260 17.99 0.78 -39.36
C SER A 260 18.65 2.17 -39.42
N LYS A 261 18.32 3.00 -40.41
CA LYS A 261 18.79 4.40 -40.46
C LYS A 261 18.08 5.26 -39.41
N ALA A 262 16.78 5.10 -39.21
CA ALA A 262 16.01 5.82 -38.20
C ALA A 262 16.52 5.48 -36.79
N GLN A 263 16.70 4.19 -36.49
CA GLN A 263 17.26 3.72 -35.22
C GLN A 263 18.68 4.25 -34.97
N ARG A 264 19.52 4.34 -36.01
CA ARG A 264 20.85 4.97 -35.89
C ARG A 264 20.79 6.48 -35.60
N VAL A 265 19.77 7.18 -36.11
CA VAL A 265 19.59 8.61 -35.81
C VAL A 265 19.06 8.78 -34.38
N GLU A 266 18.11 7.95 -33.95
CA GLU A 266 17.57 7.96 -32.59
C GLU A 266 18.66 7.67 -31.55
N LEU A 267 19.48 6.62 -31.76
CA LEU A 267 20.63 6.33 -30.90
C LEU A 267 21.66 7.47 -30.88
N ARG A 268 21.85 8.19 -31.99
CA ARG A 268 22.74 9.37 -32.01
C ARG A 268 22.16 10.53 -31.19
N ASN A 269 20.85 10.75 -31.28
CA ASN A 269 20.17 11.76 -30.49
C ASN A 269 20.24 11.42 -29.00
N GLU A 270 20.03 10.15 -28.63
CA GLU A 270 20.15 9.66 -27.26
C GLU A 270 21.58 9.82 -26.74
N ILE A 271 22.60 9.46 -27.53
CA ILE A 271 24.02 9.70 -27.17
C ILE A 271 24.30 11.20 -26.99
N GLN A 272 23.73 12.06 -27.83
CA GLN A 272 23.89 13.51 -27.70
C GLN A 272 23.21 14.05 -26.44
N GLN A 273 22.01 13.55 -26.12
CA GLN A 273 21.29 13.90 -24.91
C GLN A 273 22.03 13.42 -23.65
N LEU A 274 22.52 12.18 -23.66
CA LEU A 274 23.36 11.65 -22.57
C LEU A 274 24.66 12.42 -22.41
N LYS A 275 25.27 12.91 -23.50
CA LYS A 275 26.43 13.80 -23.42
C LYS A 275 26.07 15.14 -22.77
N GLN A 276 24.95 15.74 -23.17
CA GLN A 276 24.47 16.99 -22.58
C GLN A 276 24.13 16.82 -21.08
N ASP A 277 23.57 15.67 -20.69
CA ASP A 277 23.32 15.30 -19.29
C ASP A 277 24.61 15.06 -18.50
N LEU A 278 25.67 14.55 -19.14
CA LEU A 278 26.98 14.42 -18.51
C LEU A 278 27.67 15.78 -18.34
N GLU A 279 27.47 16.69 -19.28
CA GLU A 279 28.00 18.07 -19.23
C GLU A 279 27.24 18.97 -18.25
N SER A 280 25.95 18.71 -18.00
CA SER A 280 25.13 19.44 -17.04
C SER A 280 25.31 18.97 -15.59
N ARG A 281 26.01 17.85 -15.36
CA ARG A 281 26.32 17.37 -14.01
C ARG A 281 27.36 18.29 -13.35
N PRO A 282 27.15 18.67 -12.07
CA PRO A 282 28.10 19.51 -11.36
C PRO A 282 29.48 18.85 -11.33
N THR A 283 30.51 19.58 -11.74
CA THR A 283 31.86 19.02 -11.84
C THR A 283 32.37 18.67 -10.44
N VAL A 284 33.28 17.71 -10.29
CA VAL A 284 33.86 17.32 -8.99
C VAL A 284 34.43 18.53 -8.22
N LYS A 285 34.89 19.57 -8.93
CA LYS A 285 35.35 20.83 -8.35
C LYS A 285 34.21 21.65 -7.73
N GLU A 286 33.05 21.70 -8.37
CA GLU A 286 31.84 22.37 -7.86
C GLU A 286 31.22 21.59 -6.70
N LEU A 287 31.23 20.26 -6.77
CA LEU A 287 30.78 19.43 -5.66
C LEU A 287 31.70 19.59 -4.43
N LYS A 288 33.02 19.76 -4.66
CA LYS A 288 33.97 20.14 -3.61
C LYS A 288 33.71 21.54 -3.06
N SER A 289 33.41 22.53 -3.91
CA SER A 289 33.10 23.90 -3.46
C SER A 289 31.79 23.94 -2.68
N TYR A 290 30.74 23.24 -3.11
CA TYR A 290 29.49 23.11 -2.35
C TYR A 290 29.69 22.39 -1.02
N LYS A 291 30.49 21.31 -1.00
CA LYS A 291 30.86 20.63 0.25
C LYS A 291 31.66 21.53 1.20
N GLU A 292 32.53 22.37 0.65
CA GLU A 292 33.30 23.34 1.42
C GLU A 292 32.45 24.49 1.92
N GLN A 293 31.47 24.93 1.13
CA GLN A 293 30.46 25.93 1.52
C GLN A 293 29.54 25.40 2.62
N LEU A 294 29.08 24.15 2.52
CA LEU A 294 28.37 23.44 3.58
C LEU A 294 29.21 23.35 4.85
N ARG A 295 30.50 22.99 4.75
CA ARG A 295 31.42 23.00 5.89
C ARG A 295 31.62 24.38 6.50
N ARG A 296 31.58 25.46 5.70
CA ARG A 296 31.64 26.84 6.20
C ARG A 296 30.35 27.21 6.94
N MET A 297 29.19 26.81 6.43
CA MET A 297 27.91 27.03 7.10
C MET A 297 27.83 26.22 8.40
N ASP A 298 28.25 24.96 8.40
CA ASP A 298 28.37 24.14 9.61
C ASP A 298 29.34 24.76 10.62
N LYS A 299 30.48 25.28 10.15
CA LYS A 299 31.42 26.01 11.01
C LYS A 299 30.80 27.28 11.59
N LEU A 300 29.97 28.01 10.85
CA LEU A 300 29.27 29.20 11.37
C LEU A 300 28.20 28.82 12.41
N ILE A 301 27.48 27.73 12.20
CA ILE A 301 26.52 27.18 13.16
C ILE A 301 27.25 26.73 14.44
N GLN A 302 28.36 26.01 14.28
CA GLN A 302 29.21 25.60 15.41
C GLN A 302 29.87 26.81 16.11
N GLN A 303 30.29 27.84 15.37
CA GLN A 303 30.86 29.05 15.94
C GLN A 303 29.83 29.85 16.74
N ASN A 304 28.57 29.93 16.31
CA ASN A 304 27.51 30.55 17.10
C ASN A 304 27.20 29.76 18.37
N ASN A 305 27.22 28.42 18.29
CA ASN A 305 27.09 27.57 19.49
C ASN A 305 28.29 27.70 20.44
N MET A 306 29.51 27.88 19.90
CA MET A 306 30.73 28.01 20.70
C MET A 306 31.01 29.45 21.16
N ARG A 307 30.40 30.48 20.57
CA ARG A 307 30.48 31.88 21.04
C ARG A 307 29.79 32.05 22.40
N SER A 308 28.82 31.19 22.71
CA SER A 308 28.22 31.08 24.05
C SER A 308 29.11 30.35 25.06
N ALA A 309 30.21 29.72 24.63
CA ALA A 309 31.09 28.90 25.48
C ALA A 309 32.56 29.39 25.51
N ARG A 310 32.89 30.48 24.81
CA ARG A 310 34.27 30.98 24.60
C ARG A 310 34.60 32.32 25.26
N GLU A 311 33.91 32.68 26.35
CA GLU A 311 34.43 33.71 27.26
C GLU A 311 35.44 33.17 28.28
N PHE A 312 35.72 31.86 28.31
CA PHE A 312 36.37 31.27 29.49
C PHE A 312 37.81 30.75 29.37
N LYS A 313 38.43 30.56 28.20
CA LYS A 313 39.73 29.84 28.16
C LYS A 313 40.63 30.27 27.00
N GLU A 314 41.19 31.47 27.08
CA GLU A 314 42.45 31.82 26.44
C GLU A 314 43.56 31.69 27.48
N GLU A 315 44.35 30.61 27.45
CA GLU A 315 45.71 30.49 28.00
C GLU A 315 46.05 28.98 28.12
N GLU A 316 46.78 28.40 27.16
CA GLU A 316 47.65 27.22 27.40
C GLU A 316 48.27 26.74 26.08
N SER A 317 49.25 27.47 25.55
CA SER A 317 50.06 27.02 24.40
C SER A 317 51.44 26.47 24.79
N ALA A 318 51.68 26.17 26.07
CA ALA A 318 53.02 25.82 26.58
C ALA A 318 53.29 24.32 26.85
N ALA A 319 52.31 23.41 26.70
CA ALA A 319 52.37 22.08 27.33
C ALA A 319 52.82 20.89 26.44
N LEU A 320 53.51 21.12 25.31
CA LEU A 320 53.78 20.05 24.33
C LEU A 320 54.82 18.98 24.76
N SER A 321 55.54 19.16 25.88
CA SER A 321 56.44 18.12 26.43
C SER A 321 55.82 17.31 27.59
N ASN A 322 54.81 17.85 28.26
CA ASN A 322 54.07 17.15 29.33
C ASN A 322 53.05 16.13 28.78
N GLN A 323 52.81 16.11 27.48
CA GLN A 323 51.65 15.43 26.90
C GLN A 323 51.79 13.90 26.86
N GLU A 324 52.99 13.33 26.71
CA GLU A 324 53.15 11.87 26.67
C GLU A 324 53.15 11.25 28.07
N VAL A 325 53.81 11.88 29.04
CA VAL A 325 53.76 11.44 30.45
C VAL A 325 52.38 11.67 31.05
N ALA A 326 51.70 12.77 30.68
CA ALA A 326 50.29 12.99 31.05
C ALA A 326 49.37 11.95 30.38
N LYS A 327 49.62 11.55 29.13
CA LYS A 327 48.85 10.48 28.47
C LYS A 327 49.04 9.13 29.17
N ALA A 328 50.26 8.75 29.55
CA ALA A 328 50.51 7.49 30.26
C ALA A 328 49.90 7.48 31.67
N ARG A 329 50.02 8.58 32.44
CA ARG A 329 49.32 8.71 33.73
C ARG A 329 47.81 8.77 33.58
N ALA A 330 47.29 9.43 32.55
CA ALA A 330 45.86 9.47 32.26
C ALA A 330 45.33 8.09 31.86
N LEU A 331 46.12 7.28 31.15
CA LEU A 331 45.76 5.91 30.78
C LEU A 331 45.74 4.99 32.02
N ALA A 332 46.76 5.09 32.88
CA ALA A 332 46.81 4.34 34.14
C ALA A 332 45.66 4.74 35.08
N ALA A 333 45.41 6.04 35.25
CA ALA A 333 44.28 6.55 36.02
C ALA A 333 42.93 6.15 35.41
N ARG A 334 42.84 6.01 34.08
CA ARG A 334 41.63 5.52 33.40
C ARG A 334 41.42 4.03 33.66
N HIS A 335 42.46 3.21 33.67
CA HIS A 335 42.34 1.78 34.01
C HIS A 335 41.97 1.60 35.49
N GLU A 336 42.59 2.36 36.39
CA GLU A 336 42.26 2.36 37.81
C GLU A 336 40.82 2.85 38.07
N LYS A 337 40.38 3.88 37.34
CA LYS A 337 38.99 4.35 37.38
C LYS A 337 38.02 3.27 36.90
N VAL A 338 38.32 2.59 35.79
CA VAL A 338 37.45 1.50 35.28
C VAL A 338 37.36 0.36 36.29
N LEU A 339 38.48 -0.02 36.92
CA LEU A 339 38.47 -1.05 37.97
C LEU A 339 37.64 -0.62 39.19
N ASN A 340 37.75 0.64 39.61
CA ASN A 340 36.94 1.18 40.69
C ASN A 340 35.45 1.31 40.32
N ASP A 341 35.14 1.65 39.07
CA ASP A 341 33.76 1.69 38.55
C ASP A 341 33.15 0.28 38.53
N ILE A 342 33.90 -0.75 38.11
CA ILE A 342 33.46 -2.16 38.17
C ILE A 342 33.26 -2.59 39.63
N ARG A 343 34.17 -2.21 40.54
CA ARG A 343 34.02 -2.45 41.99
C ARG A 343 32.76 -1.76 42.55
N ALA A 344 32.43 -0.56 42.09
CA ALA A 344 31.21 0.14 42.48
C ALA A 344 29.96 -0.64 42.01
N VAL A 345 29.97 -1.21 40.80
CA VAL A 345 28.87 -2.06 40.31
C VAL A 345 28.67 -3.29 41.19
N LEU A 346 29.74 -3.96 41.64
CA LEU A 346 29.66 -5.13 42.52
C LEU A 346 29.19 -4.82 43.95
N THR A 347 29.44 -3.60 44.43
CA THR A 347 29.12 -3.17 45.80
C THR A 347 27.78 -2.43 45.92
N THR A 348 27.18 -2.05 44.79
CA THR A 348 25.89 -1.35 44.76
C THR A 348 24.74 -2.25 45.22
N SER A 349 23.82 -1.70 46.02
CA SER A 349 22.72 -2.42 46.70
C SER A 349 21.71 -3.17 45.82
N GLY A 350 21.87 -3.13 44.48
CA GLY A 350 21.06 -3.87 43.50
C GLY A 350 21.87 -4.85 42.62
N ALA A 351 23.10 -5.20 43.01
CA ALA A 351 23.93 -6.13 42.24
C ALA A 351 23.33 -7.55 42.21
N PRO A 352 23.33 -8.25 41.06
CA PRO A 352 22.72 -9.56 40.92
C PRO A 352 23.52 -10.59 41.73
N LEU A 353 22.93 -10.96 42.87
CA LEU A 353 23.22 -12.11 43.73
C LEU A 353 24.70 -12.28 44.14
N ARG A 354 24.93 -12.06 45.44
CA ARG A 354 26.10 -12.49 46.21
C ARG A 354 26.25 -14.02 46.24
N LEU A 355 26.51 -14.66 45.11
CA LEU A 355 26.48 -16.13 45.00
C LEU A 355 27.78 -16.83 45.33
N HIS A 356 28.91 -16.13 45.44
CA HIS A 356 30.14 -16.77 45.92
C HIS A 356 30.92 -15.87 46.86
N ARG A 357 30.35 -15.60 48.04
CA ARG A 357 31.23 -15.38 49.20
C ARG A 357 31.87 -16.73 49.52
N ALA A 358 33.00 -17.03 48.88
CA ALA A 358 33.90 -18.05 49.38
C ALA A 358 34.20 -17.68 50.84
N ARG A 359 33.86 -18.61 51.73
CA ARG A 359 34.04 -18.53 53.18
C ARG A 359 35.44 -18.00 53.50
N PRO A 360 35.59 -16.90 54.27
CA PRO A 360 36.92 -16.40 54.60
C PRO A 360 37.57 -17.41 55.54
N SER A 361 38.55 -18.14 55.02
CA SER A 361 39.47 -18.87 55.90
C SER A 361 40.36 -17.83 56.54
N THR A 362 40.26 -17.79 57.86
CA THR A 362 41.06 -17.02 58.80
C THR A 362 42.50 -16.79 58.37
N SER A 363 42.93 -15.53 58.53
CA SER A 363 44.17 -15.09 59.21
C SER A 363 45.22 -14.32 58.39
N HIS A 364 45.70 -13.28 59.09
CA HIS A 364 46.96 -12.54 58.96
C HIS A 364 47.03 -11.31 58.03
N THR A 365 47.19 -10.18 58.72
CA THR A 365 47.67 -8.88 58.25
C THR A 365 48.88 -9.03 57.33
N LEU A 366 48.65 -8.80 56.04
CA LEU A 366 49.71 -8.51 55.08
C LEU A 366 49.47 -7.10 54.52
N SER A 367 50.59 -6.42 54.27
CA SER A 367 50.71 -5.06 53.74
C SER A 367 49.62 -4.69 52.71
N ASN A 368 49.17 -3.42 52.74
CA ASN A 368 48.09 -2.84 51.90
C ASN A 368 48.09 -3.33 50.43
N ARG A 369 49.27 -3.58 49.86
CA ARG A 369 49.43 -4.05 48.48
C ARG A 369 48.98 -5.50 48.23
N ALA A 370 49.11 -6.38 49.22
CA ALA A 370 48.68 -7.78 49.12
C ALA A 370 47.16 -7.91 49.26
N SER A 371 46.54 -7.05 50.08
CA SER A 371 45.08 -7.00 50.24
C SER A 371 44.39 -6.48 48.98
N GLU A 372 44.98 -5.49 48.29
CA GLU A 372 44.53 -5.04 46.97
C GLU A 372 44.63 -6.16 45.93
N MET A 373 45.72 -6.94 45.90
CA MET A 373 45.86 -8.06 44.96
C MET A 373 44.82 -9.17 45.17
N VAL A 374 44.47 -9.50 46.41
CA VAL A 374 43.42 -10.50 46.70
C VAL A 374 42.03 -10.00 46.29
N GLU A 375 41.73 -8.70 46.48
CA GLU A 375 40.48 -8.10 46.00
C GLU A 375 40.41 -8.04 44.45
N PHE A 376 41.55 -7.87 43.77
CA PHE A 376 41.61 -7.91 42.31
C PHE A 376 41.50 -9.33 41.74
N ASP A 377 41.97 -10.36 42.44
CA ASP A 377 41.77 -11.76 42.06
C ASP A 377 40.29 -12.18 42.20
N GLU A 378 39.59 -11.68 43.23
CA GLU A 378 38.14 -11.86 43.37
C GLU A 378 37.36 -11.14 42.25
N LEU A 379 37.80 -9.93 41.88
CA LEU A 379 37.25 -9.19 40.74
C LEU A 379 37.46 -9.93 39.43
N LEU A 380 38.66 -10.45 39.19
CA LEU A 380 39.00 -11.20 37.98
C LEU A 380 38.17 -12.48 37.88
N SER A 381 38.08 -13.25 38.97
CA SER A 381 37.26 -14.47 39.04
C SER A 381 35.77 -14.18 38.75
N THR A 382 35.28 -13.04 39.23
CA THR A 382 33.88 -12.61 38.97
C THR A 382 33.69 -12.21 37.50
N LEU A 383 34.66 -11.52 36.90
CA LEU A 383 34.62 -11.13 35.49
C LEU A 383 34.73 -12.35 34.55
N GLU A 384 35.55 -13.34 34.90
CA GLU A 384 35.64 -14.61 34.18
C GLU A 384 34.30 -15.35 34.23
N MET A 385 33.67 -15.43 35.40
CA MET A 385 32.35 -16.04 35.55
C MET A 385 31.27 -15.28 34.75
N TRP A 386 31.26 -13.95 34.75
CA TRP A 386 30.35 -13.17 33.92
C TRP A 386 30.59 -13.38 32.42
N ALA A 387 31.85 -13.54 32.00
CA ALA A 387 32.19 -13.87 30.63
C ALA A 387 31.65 -15.25 30.23
N GLU A 388 31.76 -16.25 31.12
CA GLU A 388 31.17 -17.58 30.92
C GLU A 388 29.63 -17.53 30.87
N GLN A 389 28.99 -16.78 31.78
CA GLN A 389 27.54 -16.58 31.76
C GLN A 389 27.07 -15.91 30.47
N LEU A 390 27.80 -14.89 30.02
CA LEU A 390 27.52 -14.20 28.75
C LEU A 390 27.71 -15.14 27.54
N ALA A 391 28.68 -16.05 27.60
CA ALA A 391 28.85 -17.07 26.58
C ALA A 391 27.68 -18.08 26.55
N SER A 392 27.17 -18.49 27.73
CA SER A 392 26.05 -19.42 27.89
C SER A 392 24.67 -18.82 27.53
N LEU A 393 24.61 -17.50 27.31
CA LEU A 393 23.37 -16.77 27.03
C LEU A 393 22.65 -17.27 25.76
N LYS A 394 23.42 -17.73 24.77
CA LYS A 394 22.90 -18.32 23.52
C LYS A 394 22.18 -19.64 23.78
N ASP A 395 22.71 -20.46 24.68
CA ASP A 395 22.12 -21.74 25.05
C ASP A 395 20.81 -21.53 25.82
N LEU A 396 20.78 -20.55 26.74
CA LEU A 396 19.58 -20.16 27.47
C LEU A 396 18.48 -19.64 26.53
N HIS A 397 18.83 -18.79 25.56
CA HIS A 397 17.89 -18.31 24.55
C HIS A 397 17.33 -19.46 23.71
N CYS A 398 18.17 -20.43 23.32
CA CYS A 398 17.73 -21.62 22.61
C CYS A 398 16.75 -22.45 23.45
N ALA A 399 17.03 -22.65 24.74
CA ALA A 399 16.17 -23.38 25.66
C ALA A 399 14.82 -22.68 25.88
N LEU A 400 14.81 -21.36 26.08
CA LEU A 400 13.59 -20.57 26.22
C LEU A 400 12.77 -20.52 24.93
N SER A 401 13.41 -20.40 23.77
CA SER A 401 12.74 -20.47 22.47
C SER A 401 12.03 -21.82 22.27
N LYS A 402 12.69 -22.93 22.67
CA LYS A 402 12.07 -24.27 22.66
C LYS A 402 10.88 -24.36 23.63
N LEU A 403 11.01 -23.77 24.82
CA LEU A 403 9.92 -23.72 25.80
C LEU A 403 8.73 -22.91 25.28
N MET A 404 8.98 -21.76 24.65
CA MET A 404 7.97 -20.91 24.04
C MET A 404 7.21 -21.61 22.92
N LEU A 405 7.92 -22.32 22.02
CA LEU A 405 7.27 -23.13 21.00
C LEU A 405 6.40 -24.25 21.59
N ARG A 406 6.78 -24.80 22.75
CA ARG A 406 6.00 -25.83 23.45
C ARG A 406 4.76 -25.28 24.13
N LEU A 407 4.84 -24.07 24.70
CA LEU A 407 3.74 -23.45 25.45
C LEU A 407 2.79 -22.62 24.55
N LEU A 408 3.30 -22.07 23.44
CA LEU A 408 2.56 -21.17 22.53
C LEU A 408 2.77 -21.60 21.05
N PRO A 409 2.18 -22.72 20.61
CA PRO A 409 2.45 -23.30 19.29
C PRO A 409 1.90 -22.49 18.09
N TRP A 410 1.06 -21.48 18.34
CA TRP A 410 0.50 -20.58 17.32
C TRP A 410 1.35 -19.34 17.05
N GLN A 411 2.41 -19.08 17.82
CA GLN A 411 3.35 -18.03 17.46
C GLN A 411 4.17 -18.48 16.24
N PRO A 412 4.30 -17.63 15.21
CA PRO A 412 5.12 -17.94 14.06
C PRO A 412 6.56 -18.12 14.55
N ALA A 413 7.17 -19.28 14.26
CA ALA A 413 8.58 -19.52 14.50
C ALA A 413 9.37 -18.45 13.73
N GLY A 414 9.76 -17.38 14.42
CA GLY A 414 10.56 -16.32 13.83
C GLY A 414 11.85 -16.93 13.30
N ALA A 415 12.18 -16.64 12.04
CA ALA A 415 13.41 -17.03 11.37
C ALA A 415 14.67 -16.35 11.96
N ASN A 416 14.71 -16.12 13.28
CA ASN A 416 15.75 -15.41 14.01
C ASN A 416 16.53 -16.33 14.97
N SER A 417 16.59 -17.64 14.68
CA SER A 417 17.44 -18.60 15.39
C SER A 417 18.95 -18.30 15.27
N LEU A 418 19.34 -17.35 14.42
CA LEU A 418 20.73 -16.95 14.17
C LEU A 418 21.00 -15.45 14.43
N MET A 419 20.41 -14.86 15.48
CA MET A 419 20.94 -13.58 15.97
C MET A 419 22.36 -13.79 16.51
N GLU A 420 23.33 -13.16 15.86
CA GLU A 420 24.77 -13.28 16.15
C GLU A 420 25.13 -12.80 17.58
N SER A 421 24.29 -11.92 18.13
CA SER A 421 24.34 -11.43 19.52
C SER A 421 22.96 -11.56 20.19
N VAL A 422 22.86 -12.43 21.21
CA VAL A 422 21.72 -12.48 22.13
C VAL A 422 21.98 -11.47 23.24
N ARG A 423 21.02 -10.60 23.56
CA ARG A 423 21.12 -9.67 24.70
C ARG A 423 20.23 -10.10 25.85
N VAL A 424 20.59 -9.71 27.07
CA VAL A 424 19.85 -10.08 28.28
C VAL A 424 18.45 -9.48 28.28
N GLU A 425 18.28 -8.27 27.73
CA GLU A 425 16.99 -7.60 27.62
C GLU A 425 16.02 -8.37 26.71
N ASP A 426 16.54 -8.98 25.64
CA ASP A 426 15.74 -9.78 24.70
C ASP A 426 15.25 -11.08 25.39
N LEU A 427 16.07 -11.68 26.24
CA LEU A 427 15.69 -12.84 27.07
C LEU A 427 14.67 -12.48 28.15
N MET A 428 14.86 -11.35 28.83
CA MET A 428 13.90 -10.86 29.82
C MET A 428 12.53 -10.63 29.16
N LEU A 429 12.50 -9.99 27.99
CA LEU A 429 11.27 -9.79 27.23
C LEU A 429 10.62 -11.13 26.84
N LEU A 430 11.41 -12.14 26.46
CA LEU A 430 10.90 -13.47 26.13
C LEU A 430 10.26 -14.16 27.35
N VAL A 431 10.88 -14.03 28.52
CA VAL A 431 10.36 -14.57 29.78
C VAL A 431 9.11 -13.79 30.24
N ASP A 432 9.13 -12.46 30.15
CA ASP A 432 7.97 -11.62 30.49
C ASP A 432 6.79 -11.94 29.56
N THR A 433 7.04 -12.13 28.27
CA THR A 433 6.00 -12.56 27.31
C THR A 433 5.42 -13.92 27.70
N LEU A 434 6.27 -14.88 28.08
CA LEU A 434 5.81 -16.19 28.57
C LEU A 434 4.98 -16.07 29.85
N LEU A 435 5.38 -15.20 30.78
CA LEU A 435 4.65 -14.96 32.03
C LEU A 435 3.32 -14.24 31.79
N GLU A 436 3.27 -13.22 30.93
CA GLU A 436 2.04 -12.50 30.61
C GLU A 436 1.01 -13.39 29.91
N GLU A 437 1.45 -14.20 28.95
CA GLU A 437 0.56 -15.10 28.20
C GLU A 437 0.07 -16.28 29.05
N THR A 438 0.88 -16.80 29.98
CA THR A 438 0.46 -17.89 30.90
C THR A 438 -0.40 -17.41 32.07
N ASN A 439 -0.25 -16.15 32.52
CA ASN A 439 -1.07 -15.55 33.58
C ASN A 439 -2.39 -14.94 33.08
N SER A 440 -2.61 -14.88 31.76
CA SER A 440 -3.82 -14.33 31.14
C SER A 440 -5.12 -15.12 31.40
N GLY A 441 -5.03 -16.24 32.12
CA GLY A 441 -6.18 -17.09 32.46
C GLY A 441 -7.14 -16.51 33.50
N GLU A 442 -6.74 -15.54 34.33
CA GLU A 442 -7.55 -15.18 35.51
C GLU A 442 -8.07 -13.73 35.60
N ASP A 443 -7.55 -12.74 34.86
CA ASP A 443 -8.03 -11.35 35.05
C ASP A 443 -8.60 -10.71 33.77
N LYS A 444 -9.94 -10.75 33.69
CA LYS A 444 -10.76 -9.94 32.78
C LYS A 444 -10.72 -8.46 33.20
N VAL A 445 -9.64 -7.77 32.88
CA VAL A 445 -9.67 -6.32 32.67
C VAL A 445 -9.04 -6.07 31.32
N LEU A 446 -9.87 -5.64 30.37
CA LEU A 446 -9.48 -5.30 29.00
C LEU A 446 -8.39 -4.22 29.02
N ARG A 447 -7.12 -4.63 29.12
CA ARG A 447 -6.00 -3.79 28.69
C ARG A 447 -6.18 -3.56 27.20
N SER A 448 -6.13 -2.29 26.80
CA SER A 448 -6.09 -1.88 25.40
C SER A 448 -5.11 -2.79 24.65
N PRO A 449 -5.53 -3.47 23.56
CA PRO A 449 -4.68 -4.42 22.86
C PRO A 449 -3.35 -3.75 22.52
N THR A 450 -2.24 -4.41 22.87
CA THR A 450 -0.90 -3.93 22.55
C THR A 450 -0.80 -3.63 21.06
N LYS A 451 0.01 -2.63 20.69
CA LYS A 451 0.21 -2.20 19.29
C LYS A 451 0.51 -3.39 18.36
N ASN A 452 1.27 -4.37 18.85
CA ASN A 452 1.61 -5.59 18.12
C ASN A 452 0.37 -6.45 17.85
N THR A 453 -0.53 -6.59 18.83
CA THR A 453 -1.81 -7.31 18.68
C THR A 453 -2.72 -6.64 17.67
N LEU A 454 -2.84 -5.31 17.72
CA LEU A 454 -3.59 -4.54 16.72
C LEU A 454 -2.99 -4.70 15.33
N GLN A 455 -1.67 -4.66 15.22
CA GLN A 455 -0.98 -4.87 13.95
C GLN A 455 -1.18 -6.29 13.42
N SER A 456 -1.16 -7.31 14.28
CA SER A 456 -1.49 -8.70 13.90
C SER A 456 -2.93 -8.85 13.43
N MET A 457 -3.89 -8.21 14.11
CA MET A 457 -5.30 -8.19 13.69
C MET A 457 -5.46 -7.54 12.31
N VAL A 458 -4.80 -6.41 12.08
CA VAL A 458 -4.85 -5.71 10.80
C VAL A 458 -4.14 -6.51 9.69
N SER A 459 -3.00 -7.12 9.97
CA SER A 459 -2.32 -8.02 9.02
C SER A 459 -3.12 -9.28 8.71
N HIS A 460 -3.89 -9.79 9.67
CA HIS A 460 -4.81 -10.90 9.43
C HIS A 460 -5.96 -10.47 8.50
N PHE A 461 -6.56 -9.31 8.74
CA PHE A 461 -7.58 -8.74 7.86
C PHE A 461 -7.05 -8.50 6.43
N GLN A 462 -5.82 -8.00 6.31
CA GLN A 462 -5.14 -7.81 5.02
C GLN A 462 -4.98 -9.13 4.26
N LYS A 463 -4.66 -10.23 4.95
CA LYS A 463 -4.57 -11.56 4.32
C LYS A 463 -5.93 -12.15 3.96
N LEU A 464 -6.96 -11.93 4.79
CA LEU A 464 -8.28 -12.51 4.56
C LEU A 464 -9.03 -11.85 3.40
N PHE A 465 -8.73 -10.58 3.14
CA PHE A 465 -9.37 -9.78 2.09
C PHE A 465 -8.41 -9.32 0.98
N ASP A 466 -7.24 -9.95 0.86
CA ASP A 466 -6.21 -9.70 -0.18
C ASP A 466 -5.79 -8.23 -0.34
N ILE A 467 -5.55 -7.55 0.78
CA ILE A 467 -5.17 -6.13 0.82
C ILE A 467 -3.66 -6.02 1.02
N THR A 468 -2.98 -5.40 0.07
CA THR A 468 -1.51 -5.25 0.09
C THR A 468 -1.03 -4.05 0.92
N SER A 469 -1.91 -3.09 1.23
CA SER A 469 -1.57 -1.84 1.93
C SER A 469 -2.44 -1.62 3.18
N LEU A 470 -1.90 -0.90 4.17
CA LEU A 470 -2.65 -0.52 5.37
C LEU A 470 -3.77 0.48 5.06
N SER A 471 -3.56 1.34 4.06
CA SER A 471 -4.54 2.32 3.60
C SER A 471 -5.76 1.68 2.94
N GLY A 472 -5.60 0.50 2.31
CA GLY A 472 -6.69 -0.26 1.71
C GLY A 472 -7.59 -0.98 2.73
N VAL A 473 -7.17 -1.10 4.00
CA VAL A 473 -7.91 -1.80 5.05
C VAL A 473 -9.25 -1.12 5.33
N TYR A 474 -9.25 0.20 5.51
CA TYR A 474 -10.44 0.94 5.88
C TYR A 474 -11.49 1.00 4.73
N PRO A 475 -11.11 1.30 3.47
CA PRO A 475 -12.02 1.19 2.33
C PRO A 475 -12.61 -0.21 2.19
N ARG A 476 -11.79 -1.26 2.30
CA ARG A 476 -12.26 -2.64 2.16
C ARG A 476 -13.17 -3.06 3.30
N MET A 477 -12.90 -2.60 4.52
CA MET A 477 -13.76 -2.83 5.67
C MET A 477 -15.14 -2.20 5.48
N ASN A 478 -15.20 -0.95 5.01
CA ASN A 478 -16.47 -0.30 4.68
C ASN A 478 -17.22 -1.05 3.59
N GLU A 479 -16.53 -1.51 2.55
CA GLU A 479 -17.15 -2.34 1.50
C GLU A 479 -17.72 -3.63 2.08
N VAL A 480 -16.99 -4.35 2.95
CA VAL A 480 -17.49 -5.56 3.61
C VAL A 480 -18.72 -5.26 4.46
N TYR A 481 -18.73 -4.17 5.22
CA TYR A 481 -19.91 -3.76 6.01
C TYR A 481 -21.11 -3.43 5.12
N THR A 482 -20.90 -2.68 4.04
CA THR A 482 -21.96 -2.35 3.08
C THR A 482 -22.49 -3.63 2.42
N ARG A 483 -21.63 -4.51 1.90
CA ARG A 483 -22.01 -5.78 1.28
C ARG A 483 -22.71 -6.73 2.24
N LEU A 484 -22.26 -6.80 3.49
CA LEU A 484 -22.91 -7.61 4.52
C LEU A 484 -24.29 -7.05 4.86
N GLY A 485 -24.43 -5.72 4.94
CA GLY A 485 -25.71 -5.03 5.12
C GLY A 485 -26.67 -5.29 3.95
N GLU A 486 -26.19 -5.13 2.71
CA GLU A 486 -26.92 -5.44 1.48
C GLU A 486 -27.38 -6.90 1.47
N MET A 487 -26.47 -7.85 1.74
CA MET A 487 -26.78 -9.27 1.76
C MET A 487 -27.76 -9.63 2.89
N THR A 488 -27.61 -9.05 4.08
CA THR A 488 -28.53 -9.29 5.20
C THR A 488 -29.92 -8.75 4.89
N ASN A 489 -30.01 -7.57 4.26
CA ASN A 489 -31.27 -6.97 3.84
C ASN A 489 -31.91 -7.76 2.69
N ALA A 490 -31.13 -8.17 1.69
CA ALA A 490 -31.60 -9.04 0.61
C ALA A 490 -32.12 -10.37 1.15
N MET A 491 -31.41 -10.98 2.10
CA MET A 491 -31.84 -12.21 2.75
C MET A 491 -33.10 -12.03 3.60
N ARG A 492 -33.29 -10.87 4.25
CA ARG A 492 -34.53 -10.55 4.96
C ARG A 492 -35.69 -10.38 3.99
N ASN A 493 -35.51 -9.57 2.95
CA ASN A 493 -36.52 -9.37 1.91
C ASN A 493 -36.91 -10.70 1.22
N LEU A 494 -35.94 -11.57 0.94
CA LEU A 494 -36.22 -12.89 0.37
C LEU A 494 -36.99 -13.78 1.35
N ARG A 495 -36.72 -13.73 2.66
CA ARG A 495 -37.54 -14.45 3.65
C ARG A 495 -38.96 -13.92 3.69
N ASP A 496 -39.14 -12.60 3.67
CA ASP A 496 -40.46 -11.96 3.68
C ASP A 496 -41.28 -12.34 2.43
N ILE A 497 -40.66 -12.28 1.25
CA ILE A 497 -41.29 -12.64 -0.03
C ILE A 497 -41.64 -14.13 -0.10
N LEU A 498 -40.78 -15.00 0.42
CA LEU A 498 -40.99 -16.44 0.45
C LEU A 498 -41.82 -16.90 1.66
N ALA A 499 -42.29 -15.95 2.49
CA ALA A 499 -43.01 -16.20 3.74
C ALA A 499 -42.30 -17.22 4.66
N LEU A 500 -40.97 -17.15 4.72
CA LEU A 500 -40.13 -17.97 5.59
C LEU A 500 -39.96 -17.30 6.95
N ASP A 501 -39.78 -18.11 8.00
CA ASP A 501 -39.47 -17.61 9.34
C ASP A 501 -38.18 -16.77 9.30
N ASP A 502 -38.15 -15.67 10.06
CA ASP A 502 -36.98 -14.78 10.22
C ASP A 502 -35.72 -15.55 10.68
N ARG A 503 -35.93 -16.70 11.33
CA ARG A 503 -34.87 -17.61 11.80
C ARG A 503 -34.40 -18.62 10.75
N ALA A 504 -34.99 -18.64 9.55
CA ALA A 504 -34.63 -19.59 8.51
C ALA A 504 -33.15 -19.42 8.08
N PRO A 505 -32.37 -20.52 8.03
CA PRO A 505 -30.97 -20.47 7.64
C PRO A 505 -30.82 -20.03 6.17
N PRO A 506 -29.76 -19.29 5.82
CA PRO A 506 -29.58 -18.79 4.46
C PRO A 506 -29.63 -19.86 3.36
N SER A 507 -29.21 -21.08 3.66
CA SER A 507 -29.27 -22.23 2.74
C SER A 507 -30.69 -22.63 2.36
N GLU A 508 -31.64 -22.50 3.27
CA GLU A 508 -33.05 -22.85 3.02
C GLU A 508 -33.73 -21.83 2.10
N VAL A 509 -33.45 -20.54 2.34
CA VAL A 509 -33.90 -19.44 1.48
C VAL A 509 -33.36 -19.63 0.06
N VAL A 510 -32.05 -19.90 -0.09
CA VAL A 510 -31.43 -20.12 -1.42
C VAL A 510 -32.01 -21.35 -2.12
N ASN A 511 -32.27 -22.44 -1.40
CA ASN A 511 -32.87 -23.65 -1.98
C ASN A 511 -34.32 -23.41 -2.44
N GLN A 512 -35.11 -22.61 -1.71
CA GLN A 512 -36.45 -22.25 -2.16
C GLN A 512 -36.43 -21.30 -3.36
N VAL A 513 -35.55 -20.30 -3.38
CA VAL A 513 -35.32 -19.46 -4.58
C VAL A 513 -34.93 -20.34 -5.78
N ALA A 514 -33.99 -21.28 -5.59
CA ALA A 514 -33.59 -22.21 -6.64
C ALA A 514 -34.76 -23.11 -7.11
N SER A 515 -35.62 -23.55 -6.20
CA SER A 515 -36.82 -24.33 -6.54
C SER A 515 -37.84 -23.51 -7.35
N LEU A 516 -38.01 -22.21 -7.04
CA LEU A 516 -38.94 -21.32 -7.74
C LEU A 516 -38.42 -20.91 -9.12
N VAL A 517 -37.10 -20.65 -9.24
CA VAL A 517 -36.45 -20.35 -10.52
C VAL A 517 -36.47 -21.56 -11.46
N ASN A 518 -36.45 -22.77 -10.92
CA ASN A 518 -36.56 -24.01 -11.69
C ASN A 518 -38.01 -24.50 -11.90
N SER A 519 -39.01 -23.78 -11.38
CA SER A 519 -40.43 -24.11 -11.60
C SER A 519 -40.86 -23.68 -13.02
N PRO A 520 -41.63 -24.52 -13.75
CA PRO A 520 -42.05 -24.23 -15.13
C PRO A 520 -43.11 -23.11 -15.26
N GLU A 521 -43.56 -22.51 -14.15
CA GLU A 521 -44.44 -21.34 -14.17
C GLU A 521 -43.61 -20.06 -14.39
N ALA A 522 -43.40 -19.74 -15.68
CA ALA A 522 -42.59 -18.61 -16.16
C ALA A 522 -42.95 -17.24 -15.55
N THR A 523 -44.15 -17.09 -14.98
CA THR A 523 -44.65 -15.83 -14.41
C THR A 523 -43.89 -15.39 -13.16
N VAL A 524 -43.56 -16.31 -12.25
CA VAL A 524 -42.93 -15.97 -10.96
C VAL A 524 -41.44 -15.67 -11.13
N GLY A 525 -40.76 -16.39 -12.03
CA GLY A 525 -39.35 -16.14 -12.36
C GLY A 525 -39.11 -14.78 -13.03
N GLN A 526 -40.05 -14.33 -13.87
CA GLN A 526 -40.00 -13.01 -14.50
C GLN A 526 -40.24 -11.88 -13.48
N GLU A 527 -41.21 -12.05 -12.57
CA GLU A 527 -41.48 -11.07 -11.50
C GLU A 527 -40.31 -10.96 -10.52
N LEU A 528 -39.68 -12.08 -10.16
CA LEU A 528 -38.49 -12.09 -9.32
C LEU A 528 -37.30 -11.41 -10.01
N HIS A 529 -37.14 -11.58 -11.32
CA HIS A 529 -36.09 -10.91 -12.11
C HIS A 529 -36.35 -9.40 -12.25
N VAL A 530 -37.61 -8.97 -12.29
CA VAL A 530 -38.00 -7.55 -12.29
C VAL A 530 -37.79 -6.90 -10.91
N LEU A 531 -37.95 -7.67 -9.82
CA LEU A 531 -37.78 -7.17 -8.44
C LEU A 531 -36.33 -7.22 -7.94
N LEU A 532 -35.57 -8.27 -8.31
CA LEU A 532 -34.18 -8.49 -7.89
C LEU A 532 -33.16 -7.98 -8.91
N GLY A 533 -33.58 -7.70 -10.14
CA GLY A 533 -32.77 -6.96 -11.09
C GLY A 533 -32.54 -5.56 -10.52
N THR A 534 -31.28 -5.13 -10.46
CA THR A 534 -30.98 -3.72 -10.27
C THR A 534 -31.66 -2.97 -11.42
N SER A 535 -32.74 -2.25 -11.11
CA SER A 535 -33.39 -1.34 -12.05
C SER A 535 -32.30 -0.60 -12.82
N ASP A 536 -32.30 -0.73 -14.14
CA ASP A 536 -31.31 -0.10 -15.00
C ASP A 536 -31.14 1.38 -14.59
N ILE A 537 -29.90 1.88 -14.53
CA ILE A 537 -29.64 3.26 -14.08
C ILE A 537 -30.47 4.24 -14.91
N ASP A 538 -30.71 3.93 -16.18
CA ASP A 538 -31.58 4.67 -17.07
C ASP A 538 -33.06 4.63 -16.66
N SER A 539 -33.56 3.51 -16.11
CA SER A 539 -34.91 3.42 -15.52
C SER A 539 -35.03 4.18 -14.21
N ILE A 540 -33.98 4.23 -13.39
CA ILE A 540 -33.93 5.06 -12.18
C ILE A 540 -33.92 6.54 -12.57
N ILE A 541 -33.13 6.93 -13.57
CA ILE A 541 -33.08 8.29 -14.10
C ILE A 541 -34.45 8.70 -14.68
N LEU A 542 -35.12 7.80 -15.40
CA LEU A 542 -36.48 8.04 -15.90
C LEU A 542 -37.48 8.24 -14.76
N LYS A 543 -37.47 7.37 -13.75
CA LYS A 543 -38.35 7.52 -12.58
C LYS A 543 -38.04 8.76 -11.75
N VAL A 544 -36.77 9.16 -11.64
CA VAL A 544 -36.37 10.41 -10.97
C VAL A 544 -36.85 11.61 -11.76
N LYS A 545 -36.74 11.59 -13.09
CA LYS A 545 -37.31 12.64 -13.97
C LYS A 545 -38.84 12.72 -13.87
N GLU A 546 -39.53 11.58 -13.89
CA GLU A 546 -40.98 11.52 -13.70
C GLU A 546 -41.38 12.06 -12.32
N HIS A 547 -40.56 11.78 -11.29
CA HIS A 547 -40.77 12.34 -9.96
C HIS A 547 -40.50 13.86 -9.92
N GLU A 548 -39.51 14.37 -10.66
CA GLU A 548 -39.25 15.82 -10.78
C GLU A 548 -40.39 16.56 -11.51
N GLU A 549 -41.08 15.92 -12.45
CA GLU A 549 -42.24 16.50 -13.13
C GLU A 549 -43.55 16.36 -12.32
N PHE A 550 -43.74 15.22 -11.66
CA PHE A 550 -44.95 14.95 -10.86
C PHE A 550 -44.99 15.74 -9.56
N PHE A 551 -43.85 15.86 -8.86
CA PHE A 551 -43.83 16.45 -7.52
C PHE A 551 -44.28 17.92 -7.48
N PRO A 552 -43.89 18.81 -8.42
CA PRO A 552 -44.41 20.18 -8.47
C PRO A 552 -45.92 20.24 -8.70
N ALA A 553 -46.46 19.40 -9.60
CA ALA A 553 -47.90 19.35 -9.87
C ALA A 553 -48.68 18.80 -8.67
N PHE A 554 -48.15 17.76 -8.03
CA PHE A 554 -48.71 17.20 -6.80
C PHE A 554 -48.65 18.19 -5.63
N TYR A 555 -47.52 18.85 -5.44
CA TYR A 555 -47.34 19.87 -4.41
C TYR A 555 -48.30 21.04 -4.60
N PHE A 556 -48.48 21.51 -5.84
CA PHE A 556 -49.46 22.53 -6.17
C PHE A 556 -50.89 22.09 -5.82
N LEU A 557 -51.28 20.88 -6.22
CA LEU A 557 -52.60 20.32 -5.89
C LEU A 557 -52.82 20.20 -4.38
N VAL A 558 -51.81 19.71 -3.64
CA VAL A 558 -51.85 19.60 -2.19
C VAL A 558 -51.99 20.98 -1.55
N GLN A 559 -51.25 21.97 -2.04
CA GLN A 559 -51.30 23.33 -1.50
C GLN A 559 -52.66 23.99 -1.77
N GLU A 560 -53.26 23.78 -2.94
CA GLU A 560 -54.63 24.21 -3.22
C GLU A 560 -55.66 23.48 -2.33
N LEU A 561 -55.48 22.17 -2.08
CA LEU A 561 -56.37 21.41 -1.18
C LEU A 561 -56.25 21.89 0.27
N LEU A 562 -55.04 22.15 0.76
CA LEU A 562 -54.81 22.70 2.10
C LEU A 562 -55.46 24.07 2.25
N GLN A 563 -55.34 24.93 1.24
CA GLN A 563 -55.94 26.28 1.26
C GLN A 563 -57.47 26.24 1.12
N THR A 564 -58.02 25.31 0.34
CA THR A 564 -59.46 25.16 0.14
C THR A 564 -60.15 24.54 1.35
N LEU A 565 -59.46 23.66 2.07
CA LEU A 565 -59.97 22.96 3.25
C LEU A 565 -59.62 23.66 4.58
N ASP A 566 -58.77 24.70 4.53
CA ASP A 566 -58.23 25.45 5.68
C ASP A 566 -57.49 24.55 6.68
N VAL A 567 -56.51 23.80 6.17
CA VAL A 567 -55.75 22.79 6.92
C VAL A 567 -54.25 23.04 6.74
N ASP A 568 -53.48 22.96 7.84
CA ASP A 568 -52.05 23.27 7.84
C ASP A 568 -51.14 22.06 7.49
N CYS A 569 -51.68 20.83 7.53
CA CYS A 569 -50.91 19.59 7.33
C CYS A 569 -51.53 18.66 6.29
N LEU A 570 -50.69 18.02 5.46
CA LEU A 570 -51.10 17.06 4.44
C LEU A 570 -51.91 15.88 5.02
N ASP A 571 -51.55 15.43 6.23
CA ASP A 571 -52.17 14.28 6.89
C ASP A 571 -53.63 14.54 7.30
N ASP A 572 -53.99 15.82 7.44
CA ASP A 572 -55.30 16.28 7.88
C ASP A 572 -56.28 16.51 6.71
N ILE A 573 -55.79 16.51 5.45
CA ILE A 573 -56.62 16.65 4.24
C ILE A 573 -57.66 15.51 4.13
N MET A 574 -57.21 14.26 4.28
CA MET A 574 -58.06 13.08 4.10
C MET A 574 -59.13 12.90 5.20
N PRO A 575 -58.84 13.15 6.49
CA PRO A 575 -59.85 13.22 7.55
C PRO A 575 -60.91 14.29 7.29
N VAL A 576 -60.51 15.51 6.90
CA VAL A 576 -61.45 16.63 6.66
C VAL A 576 -62.32 16.35 5.45
N LEU A 577 -61.77 15.85 4.34
CA LEU A 577 -62.55 15.43 3.16
C LEU A 577 -63.56 14.33 3.49
N ARG A 578 -63.17 13.35 4.31
CA ARG A 578 -64.09 12.30 4.77
C ARG A 578 -65.23 12.86 5.62
N SER A 579 -64.94 13.82 6.50
CA SER A 579 -65.94 14.50 7.33
C SER A 579 -66.90 15.38 6.50
N LEU A 580 -66.40 16.05 5.46
CA LEU A 580 -67.20 16.84 4.53
C LEU A 580 -68.07 15.96 3.65
N LYS A 581 -67.54 14.83 3.16
CA LYS A 581 -68.29 13.84 2.40
C LYS A 581 -69.45 13.25 3.22
N SER A 582 -69.20 12.88 4.48
CA SER A 582 -70.26 12.38 5.38
C SER A 582 -71.31 13.44 5.77
N ARG A 583 -71.06 14.72 5.49
CA ARG A 583 -71.98 15.84 5.75
C ARG A 583 -72.71 16.29 4.47
N ALA A 584 -72.28 15.81 3.31
CA ALA A 584 -72.88 16.07 2.00
C ALA A 584 -73.76 14.91 1.52
N GLU A 585 -73.52 13.69 2.01
CA GLU A 585 -74.49 12.58 2.06
C GLU A 585 -75.47 12.78 3.22
#